data_AF-A0A7V3RPL4-F1
#
_entry.id   AF-A0A7V3RPL4-F1
#
_cell.length_a   1.000
_cell.length_b   1.000
_cell.length_c   1.000
_cell.angle_alpha   90.00
_cell.angle_beta   90.00
_cell.angle_gamma   90.00
#
_symmetry.space_group_name_H-M   'P 1'
#
loop_
_entity.id
_entity.type
_entity.pdbx_description
1 polymer ?
#
loop_
_entity_poly.entity_id
_entity_poly.type
_entity_poly.pdbx_seq_one_letter_code
_entity_poly.pdbx_strand_id
1 'polypeptide(L)' 'MTTLYLSLAETWLKKGQPQQAVFYLERIIQTFPNTRNADIAQVRLAQIQGPGRPLEPKK' A
#
# COMPACT_ATOMS: atom_id res chain seq x y z
N MET A 1 11.64 -2.58 9.71
CA MET A 1 10.97 -3.78 9.14
C MET A 1 9.78 -3.45 8.22
N THR A 2 9.47 -2.18 7.94
CA THR A 2 8.38 -1.75 7.02
C THR A 2 8.79 -1.72 5.56
N THR A 3 10.07 -1.51 5.26
CA THR A 3 10.66 -1.57 3.92
C THR A 3 10.50 -2.95 3.27
N LEU A 4 10.50 -4.02 4.06
CA LEU A 4 10.26 -5.38 3.57
C LEU A 4 8.88 -5.53 2.93
N TYR A 5 7.84 -4.96 3.55
CA TYR A 5 6.48 -5.02 3.02
C TYR A 5 6.31 -4.21 1.73
N LEU A 6 7.03 -3.09 1.59
CA LEU A 6 7.07 -2.33 0.34
C LEU A 6 7.72 -3.13 -0.79
N SER A 7 8.87 -3.77 -0.53
CA SER A 7 9.53 -4.63 -1.52
C SER A 7 8.68 -5.84 -1.92
N LEU A 8 7.97 -6.44 -0.97
CA LEU A 8 7.00 -7.51 -1.25
C LEU A 8 5.87 -7.00 -2.13
N ALA A 9 5.24 -5.88 -1.77
CA ALA A 9 4.17 -5.30 -2.56
C ALA A 9 4.62 -5.01 -4.00
N GLU A 10 5.82 -4.47 -4.20
CA GLU A 10 6.36 -4.23 -5.54
C GLU A 10 6.64 -5.53 -6.32
N THR A 11 7.08 -6.58 -5.64
CA THR A 11 7.29 -7.90 -6.24
C THR A 11 5.96 -8.52 -6.68
N TRP A 12 4.91 -8.41 -5.86
CA TRP A 12 3.57 -8.87 -6.21
C TRP A 12 2.98 -8.11 -7.40
N LEU A 13 3.24 -6.80 -7.50
CA LEU A 13 2.87 -6.02 -8.69
C LEU A 13 3.57 -6.51 -9.95
N LYS A 14 4.89 -6.77 -9.87
CA LYS A 14 5.66 -7.31 -11.00
C LYS A 14 5.18 -8.71 -11.41
N LYS A 15 4.65 -9.49 -10.47
CA LYS A 15 4.00 -10.78 -10.73
C LYS A 15 2.60 -10.67 -11.35
N GLY A 16 2.05 -9.48 -11.52
CA GLY A 16 0.68 -9.28 -12.00
C GLY A 16 -0.39 -9.61 -10.95
N GLN A 17 -0.03 -9.60 -9.67
CA GLN A 17 -0.94 -9.86 -8.54
C GLN A 17 -1.12 -8.60 -7.67
N PRO A 18 -1.78 -7.56 -8.20
CA PRO A 18 -1.96 -6.29 -7.48
C PRO A 18 -2.75 -6.43 -6.18
N GLN A 19 -3.65 -7.40 -6.08
CA GLN A 19 -4.46 -7.63 -4.88
C GLN A 19 -3.61 -8.01 -3.66
N GLN A 20 -2.56 -8.82 -3.84
CA GLN A 20 -1.66 -9.16 -2.74
C GLN A 20 -0.81 -7.97 -2.33
N ALA A 21 -0.36 -7.16 -3.30
CA ALA A 21 0.32 -5.91 -3.00
C ALA A 21 -0.53 -4.98 -2.14
N VAL A 22 -1.81 -4.80 -2.49
CA VAL A 22 -2.79 -4.01 -1.72
C VAL A 22 -2.89 -4.50 -0.27
N PHE A 23 -3.03 -5.81 -0.05
CA PHE A 23 -3.13 -6.38 1.30
C PHE A 23 -1.94 -5.99 2.20
N TYR A 24 -0.72 -6.09 1.68
CA TYR A 24 0.47 -5.71 2.45
C TYR A 24 0.57 -4.21 2.66
N LEU A 25 0.22 -3.39 1.66
CA LEU A 25 0.24 -1.93 1.77
C LEU A 25 -0.77 -1.43 2.80
N GLU A 26 -1.99 -1.98 2.83
CA GLU A 26 -2.98 -1.66 3.86
C GLU A 26 -2.49 -2.03 5.26
N ARG A 27 -1.81 -3.17 5.39
CA ARG A 27 -1.23 -3.57 6.67
C ARG A 27 -0.17 -2.59 7.17
N ILE A 28 0.65 -2.01 6.28
CA ILE A 28 1.62 -0.97 6.65
C ILE A 28 0.90 0.26 7.21
N ILE A 29 -0.18 0.69 6.55
CA ILE A 29 -0.94 1.87 6.96
C ILE A 29 -1.62 1.65 8.31
N GLN A 30 -2.19 0.46 8.53
CA GLN A 30 -2.85 0.12 9.80
C GLN A 30 -1.87 -0.11 10.96
N THR A 31 -0.71 -0.72 10.69
CA THR A 31 0.25 -1.09 11.75
C THR A 31 1.22 0.04 12.07
N PHE A 32 1.54 0.88 11.08
CA PHE A 32 2.50 1.97 11.20
C PHE A 32 1.91 3.30 10.70
N PRO A 33 0.74 3.72 11.24
CA PRO A 33 0.14 4.99 10.86
C PRO A 33 1.10 6.14 11.19
N ASN A 34 1.06 7.21 10.40
CA ASN A 34 1.88 8.41 10.57
C ASN A 34 3.40 8.22 10.34
N THR A 35 3.79 7.15 9.66
CA THR A 35 5.18 6.95 9.22
C THR A 35 5.33 7.24 7.72
N ARG A 36 6.55 7.60 7.29
CA ARG A 36 6.87 7.79 5.86
C ARG A 36 6.51 6.56 5.00
N ASN A 37 6.54 5.36 5.60
CA ASN A 37 6.17 4.14 4.89
C ASN A 37 4.65 4.00 4.68
N ALA A 38 3.83 4.51 5.60
CA ALA A 38 2.37 4.55 5.43
C ALA A 38 1.98 5.51 4.31
N ASP A 39 2.63 6.67 4.22
CA ASP A 39 2.42 7.62 3.12
C ASP A 39 2.78 6.99 1.76
N ILE A 40 3.97 6.38 1.65
CA ILE A 40 4.37 5.64 0.45
C ILE A 40 3.38 4.51 0.15
N ALA A 41 2.92 3.79 1.17
CA ALA A 41 1.98 2.71 0.99
C ALA A 41 0.63 3.19 0.46
N GLN A 42 0.10 4.32 0.94
CA GLN A 42 -1.11 4.96 0.43
C GLN A 42 -0.98 5.38 -1.03
N VAL A 43 0.14 6.03 -1.39
CA VAL A 43 0.41 6.44 -2.77
C VAL A 43 0.46 5.22 -3.70
N ARG A 44 1.16 4.16 -3.29
CA ARG A 44 1.21 2.91 -4.06
C ARG A 44 -0.17 2.26 -4.17
N LEU A 45 -0.95 2.24 -3.09
CA LEU A 45 -2.32 1.71 -3.09
C LEU A 45 -3.21 2.43 -4.11
N ALA A 46 -3.15 3.76 -4.13
CA ALA A 46 -3.90 4.59 -5.06
C ALA A 46 -3.50 4.31 -6.53
N GLN A 47 -2.20 4.09 -6.79
CA GLN A 47 -1.72 3.71 -8.13
C GLN A 47 -2.25 2.34 -8.57
N ILE A 48 -2.40 1.39 -7.65
CA ILE A 48 -2.85 0.04 -7.94
C ILE A 48 -4.37 -0.03 -8.14
N GLN A 49 -5.14 0.68 -7.32
CA GLN A 49 -6.61 0.69 -7.38
C GLN A 49 -7.15 1.60 -8.49
N GLY A 50 -6.30 2.44 -9.09
CA GLY A 50 -6.67 3.43 -10.08
C GLY A 50 -7.45 4.61 -9.47
N PRO A 51 -7.76 5.66 -10.26
CA PRO A 51 -8.41 6.90 -9.79
C PRO A 51 -9.86 6.74 -9.27
N GLY A 52 -10.33 5.52 -9.01
CA GLY A 52 -11.73 5.21 -8.72
C GLY A 52 -12.10 5.03 -7.25
N ARG A 53 -11.17 5.15 -6.30
CA ARG A 53 -11.54 5.06 -4.88
C ARG A 53 -10.68 6.03 -4.06
N PRO A 54 -11.22 7.17 -3.63
CA PRO A 54 -10.54 7.98 -2.62
C PRO A 54 -10.48 7.14 -1.35
N LEU A 55 -9.26 6.88 -0.87
CA LEU A 55 -9.02 6.47 0.50
C LEU A 55 -9.49 7.65 1.36
N GLU A 56 -10.78 7.69 1.70
CA GLU A 56 -11.33 8.68 2.61
C GLU A 56 -10.48 8.63 3.89
N PRO A 57 -9.85 9.75 4.28
CA PRO A 57 -9.23 9.82 5.58
C PRO A 57 -10.38 9.73 6.57
N LYS A 58 -10.45 8.65 7.35
CA LYS A 58 -11.38 8.57 8.48
C LYS A 58 -11.09 9.77 9.40
N LYS A 59 -12.02 10.73 9.38
CA LYS A 59 -12.09 11.94 10.20
C LYS A 59 -12.41 11.58 11.65
#